data_AF-I0X9Q6-F1
#
_entry.id   AF-I0X9Q6-F1
#
_cell.length_a   1.000
_cell.length_b   1.000
_cell.length_c   1.000
_cell.angle_alpha   90.00
_cell.angle_beta   90.00
_cell.angle_gamma   90.00
#
_symmetry.space_group_name_H-M   'P 1'
#
loop_
_entity.id
_entity.type
_entity.pdbx_description
1 polymer ?
#
loop_
_entity_poly.entity_id
_entity_poly.type
_entity_poly.pdbx_seq_one_letter_code
_entity_poly.pdbx_strand_id
1 'polypeptide(L)'
;MTKINIKVVANEGAKLPLYKTSGAAGADICALLKEPLVIESGKSAMVPTGLFFEIPQGYEVQIRPRSGLAAKKWSYSFEYSRHYRQRLPRRNQRNFN
;
A
#
# COMPACT_ATOMS: atom_id res chain seq x y z
N MET A 1 1.37 3.87 -23.61
CA MET A 1 1.12 3.78 -22.17
C MET A 1 -0.09 4.63 -21.83
N THR A 2 -1.12 4.05 -21.23
CA THR A 2 -2.27 4.80 -20.73
C THR A 2 -1.85 5.54 -19.46
N LYS A 3 -1.97 6.86 -19.44
CA LYS A 3 -1.76 7.66 -18.23
C LYS A 3 -3.03 7.62 -17.40
N ILE A 4 -2.89 7.28 -16.12
CA ILE A 4 -3.99 7.28 -15.15
C ILE A 4 -3.66 8.36 -14.12
N ASN A 5 -4.57 9.29 -13.91
CA ASN A 5 -4.45 10.29 -12.86
C ASN A 5 -4.99 9.69 -11.56
N ILE A 6 -4.13 9.61 -10.54
CA ILE A 6 -4.49 9.18 -9.20
C ILE A 6 -4.34 10.40 -8.29
N LYS A 7 -5.40 10.75 -7.55
CA LYS A 7 -5.27 11.82 -6.55
C LYS A 7 -4.56 11.27 -5.33
N VAL A 8 -3.57 12.01 -4.85
CA VAL A 8 -2.76 11.64 -3.69
C VAL A 8 -2.77 12.79 -2.70
N VAL A 9 -3.07 12.48 -1.45
CA VAL A 9 -2.88 13.38 -0.31
C VAL A 9 -1.67 12.88 0.47
N ALA A 10 -0.73 13.79 0.75
CA ALA A 10 0.49 13.50 1.48
C ALA A 10 0.52 14.33 2.76
N ASN A 11 0.76 13.68 3.89
CA ASN A 11 1.00 14.37 5.16
C ASN A 11 2.34 15.12 5.12
N GLU A 12 2.50 16.09 6.03
CA GLU A 12 3.74 16.83 6.16
C GLU A 12 4.93 15.89 6.39
N GLY A 13 5.99 16.05 5.59
CA GLY A 13 7.18 15.19 5.60
C GLY A 13 7.05 13.88 4.79
N ALA A 14 5.88 13.52 4.30
CA ALA A 14 5.71 12.35 3.43
C ALA A 14 6.35 12.59 2.05
N LYS A 15 7.00 11.55 1.51
CA LYS A 15 7.64 11.60 0.19
C LYS A 15 6.74 10.93 -0.85
N LEU A 16 6.45 11.65 -1.93
CA LEU A 16 5.70 11.09 -3.05
C LEU A 16 6.53 10.01 -3.76
N PRO A 17 5.90 8.88 -4.14
CA PRO A 17 6.58 7.79 -4.82
C PRO A 17 6.95 8.22 -6.25
N LEU A 18 8.20 7.97 -6.64
CA LEU A 18 8.73 8.33 -7.95
C LEU A 18 9.27 7.08 -8.66
N TYR A 19 8.91 6.93 -9.93
CA TYR A 19 9.52 5.92 -10.80
C TYR A 19 10.94 6.37 -11.16
N LYS A 20 11.94 5.60 -10.75
CA LYS A 20 13.36 5.97 -10.94
C LYS A 20 13.88 5.74 -12.35
N THR A 21 13.30 4.80 -13.09
CA THR A 21 13.69 4.47 -14.45
C THR A 21 12.44 4.33 -15.33
N SER A 22 12.61 4.54 -16.64
CA SER A 22 11.51 4.45 -17.62
C SER A 22 10.86 3.06 -17.69
N GLY A 23 11.61 2.00 -17.38
CA GLY A 23 11.13 0.62 -17.35
C GLY A 23 10.77 0.09 -15.95
N ALA A 24 10.71 0.95 -14.94
CA ALA A 24 10.41 0.51 -13.58
C ALA A 24 8.96 0.01 -13.47
N ALA A 25 8.78 -1.22 -13.00
CA ALA A 25 7.47 -1.84 -12.80
C ALA A 25 6.69 -1.25 -11.60
N GLY A 26 7.37 -0.57 -10.69
CA GLY A 26 6.76 0.03 -9.49
C GLY A 26 7.59 1.21 -8.98
N ALA A 27 7.00 1.98 -8.08
CA ALA A 27 7.65 3.07 -7.39
C ALA A 27 7.85 2.73 -5.90
N ASP A 28 8.96 3.18 -5.33
CA ASP A 28 9.27 2.96 -3.92
C ASP A 28 8.44 3.90 -3.04
N ILE A 29 7.89 3.39 -1.94
CA ILE A 29 7.22 4.18 -0.90
C ILE A 29 8.17 4.30 0.30
N CYS A 30 8.20 5.48 0.94
CA CYS A 30 8.99 5.72 2.14
C CYS A 30 8.13 5.64 3.40
N ALA A 31 8.75 5.16 4.48
CA ALA A 31 8.17 5.26 5.81
C ALA A 31 8.18 6.72 6.28
N LEU A 32 7.09 7.17 6.91
CA LEU A 32 6.97 8.47 7.56
C LEU A 32 7.14 8.26 9.07
N LEU A 33 8.38 8.30 9.53
CA LEU A 33 8.74 8.13 10.94
C LEU A 33 9.47 9.38 11.45
N LYS A 34 9.15 9.81 12.67
CA LYS A 34 9.89 10.89 13.35
C LYS A 34 11.25 10.40 13.86
N GLU A 35 11.30 9.14 14.28
CA GLU A 35 12.46 8.48 14.87
C GLU A 35 12.66 7.09 14.26
N PRO A 36 13.88 6.52 14.27
CA PRO A 36 14.12 5.17 13.77
C PRO A 36 13.27 4.12 14.49
N LEU A 37 12.61 3.25 13.72
CA LEU A 37 11.88 2.09 14.24
C LEU A 37 12.72 0.82 14.08
N VAL A 38 12.97 0.12 15.18
CA VAL A 38 13.59 -1.21 15.17
C VAL A 38 12.49 -2.27 15.28
N ILE A 39 12.49 -3.23 14.36
CA ILE A 39 11.56 -4.38 14.38
C ILE A 39 12.38 -5.62 14.73
N GLU A 40 12.05 -6.25 15.85
CA GLU A 40 12.72 -7.46 16.30
C GLU A 40 12.35 -8.69 15.46
N SER A 41 13.22 -9.70 15.47
CA SER A 41 13.01 -10.95 14.74
C SER A 41 11.67 -11.59 15.10
N GLY A 42 10.91 -12.00 14.08
CA GLY A 42 9.59 -12.60 14.25
C GLY A 42 8.47 -11.63 14.65
N LYS A 43 8.77 -10.34 14.80
CA LYS A 43 7.76 -9.31 15.04
C LYS A 43 7.33 -8.65 13.74
N SER A 44 6.13 -8.08 13.76
CA SER A 44 5.56 -7.26 12.70
C SER A 44 5.15 -5.91 13.27
N ALA A 45 5.32 -4.86 12.48
CA ALA A 45 4.93 -3.51 12.86
C ALA A 45 4.18 -2.83 11.71
N MET A 46 3.18 -2.02 12.06
CA MET A 46 2.52 -1.14 11.11
C MET A 46 3.37 0.11 10.94
N VAL A 47 3.92 0.31 9.74
CA VAL A 47 4.76 1.46 9.43
C VAL A 47 3.96 2.46 8.60
N PRO A 48 3.67 3.66 9.12
CA PRO A 48 2.92 4.67 8.37
C PRO A 48 3.75 5.20 7.19
N THR A 49 3.09 5.47 6.07
CA THR A 49 3.69 6.10 4.88
C THR A 49 3.31 7.57 4.76
N GLY A 50 2.22 7.98 5.41
CA GLY A 50 1.66 9.33 5.29
C GLY A 50 1.05 9.63 3.92
N LEU A 51 0.78 8.61 3.11
CA LEU A 51 0.21 8.75 1.77
C LEU A 51 -1.19 8.15 1.72
N PHE A 52 -2.12 8.89 1.13
CA PHE A 52 -3.49 8.48 0.91
C PHE A 52 -3.83 8.61 -0.58
N PHE A 53 -4.38 7.55 -1.16
CA PHE A 53 -4.62 7.47 -2.60
C PHE A 53 -6.11 7.29 -2.89
N GLU A 54 -6.64 8.10 -3.80
CA GLU A 54 -7.98 7.91 -4.36
C GLU A 54 -7.86 7.03 -5.60
N ILE A 55 -8.13 5.72 -5.46
CA ILE A 55 -7.98 4.77 -6.55
C ILE A 55 -9.24 4.79 -7.43
N PRO A 56 -9.10 5.07 -8.74
CA PRO A 56 -10.24 5.07 -9.65
C PRO A 56 -10.87 3.67 -9.77
N GLN A 57 -12.17 3.64 -10.02
CA GLN A 57 -12.90 2.39 -10.20
C GLN A 57 -12.31 1.56 -11.35
N GLY A 58 -12.20 0.25 -11.15
CA GLY A 58 -11.59 -0.68 -12.12
C GLY A 58 -10.09 -0.86 -11.97
N TYR A 59 -9.46 -0.19 -10.99
CA TYR A 59 -8.05 -0.33 -10.67
C TYR A 59 -7.84 -0.74 -9.20
N GLU A 60 -6.66 -1.31 -8.93
CA GLU A 60 -6.19 -1.60 -7.58
C GLU A 60 -4.74 -1.16 -7.44
N VAL A 61 -4.31 -0.92 -6.20
CA VAL A 61 -2.90 -0.69 -5.87
C VAL A 61 -2.38 -1.89 -5.12
N GLN A 62 -1.26 -2.43 -5.59
CA GLN A 62 -0.56 -3.53 -4.94
C GLN A 62 0.72 -3.00 -4.29
N ILE A 63 0.87 -3.29 -2.99
CA ILE A 63 2.11 -3.05 -2.26
C ILE A 63 2.91 -4.36 -2.25
N ARG A 64 4.16 -4.32 -2.71
CA ARG A 64 5.05 -5.48 -2.73
C ARG A 64 6.34 -5.16 -2.00
N PRO A 65 6.95 -6.13 -1.30
CA PRO A 65 8.27 -5.96 -0.72
C PRO A 65 9.31 -5.74 -1.83
N ARG A 66 10.31 -4.91 -1.55
CA ARG A 66 11.46 -4.78 -2.43
C ARG A 66 12.27 -6.08 -2.42
N SER A 67 12.46 -6.68 -3.60
CA SER A 67 13.20 -7.95 -3.78
C SER A 67 14.59 -7.95 -3.13
N GLY A 68 15.28 -6.81 -3.14
CA GLY A 68 16.61 -6.67 -2.53
C GLY A 68 16.65 -6.68 -1.00
N LEU A 69 15.55 -6.36 -0.30
CA LEU A 69 15.49 -6.47 1.17
C LEU A 69 15.12 -7.89 1.61
N ALA A 70 14.19 -8.52 0.90
CA ALA A 70 13.72 -9.87 1.22
C ALA A 70 14.84 -10.91 1.06
N ALA A 71 15.65 -10.82 0.01
CA ALA A 71 16.68 -11.80 -0.29
C ALA A 71 17.96 -11.68 0.59
N LYS A 72 18.21 -10.52 1.20
CA LYS A 72 19.52 -10.22 1.82
C LYS A 72 19.52 -10.32 3.36
N LYS A 73 18.37 -10.28 4.04
CA LYS A 73 18.32 -10.40 5.51
C LYS A 73 16.95 -10.73 6.16
N TRP A 74 15.83 -10.82 5.44
CA TRP A 74 14.53 -11.02 6.08
C TRP A 74 13.55 -11.82 5.20
N SER A 75 13.46 -13.13 5.44
CA SER A 75 12.43 -13.98 4.85
C SER A 75 11.07 -13.69 5.51
N TYR A 76 10.20 -12.95 4.84
CA TYR A 76 8.78 -12.90 5.23
C TYR A 76 8.04 -14.10 4.65
N SER A 77 7.31 -14.82 5.50
CA SER A 77 6.25 -15.75 5.07
C SER A 77 5.04 -14.94 4.64
N PHE A 78 4.70 -14.99 3.35
CA PHE A 78 3.38 -14.57 2.89
C PHE A 78 2.38 -15.68 3.25
N GLU A 79 1.65 -15.52 4.35
CA GLU A 79 0.37 -16.20 4.47
C GLU A 79 -0.62 -15.56 3.51
N TYR A 80 -0.87 -16.24 2.40
CA TYR A 80 -1.93 -15.91 1.46
C TYR A 80 -3.27 -16.21 2.14
N SER A 81 -3.79 -15.27 2.95
CA SER A 81 -5.11 -15.42 3.57
C SER A 81 -6.19 -15.27 2.49
N ARG A 82 -6.50 -16.39 1.86
CA ARG A 82 -7.47 -16.56 0.77
C ARG A 82 -8.90 -16.55 1.32
N HIS A 83 -9.27 -15.61 2.19
CA HIS A 83 -10.57 -15.59 2.88
C HIS A 83 -11.17 -14.19 2.99
N TYR A 84 -11.43 -13.53 1.84
CA TYR A 84 -12.44 -12.46 1.77
C TYR A 84 -13.17 -12.53 0.42
N ARG A 85 -14.01 -13.55 0.27
CA ARG A 85 -15.09 -13.55 -0.70
C ARG A 85 -16.33 -14.18 -0.08
N GLN A 86 -16.92 -13.53 0.94
CA GLN A 86 -18.29 -13.84 1.35
C GLN A 86 -19.05 -12.56 1.75
N ARG A 87 -19.97 -12.18 0.85
CA ARG A 87 -21.27 -11.50 1.06
C ARG A 87 -21.29 -10.19 1.86
N LEU A 88 -21.36 -9.07 1.14
CA LEU A 88 -22.06 -7.87 1.63
C LEU A 88 -23.58 -8.18 1.69
N PRO A 89 -24.27 -7.97 2.82
CA PRO A 89 -25.72 -8.00 2.86
C PRO A 89 -26.31 -6.79 2.12
N ARG A 90 -27.46 -7.02 1.47
CA ARG A 90 -28.15 -6.05 0.61
C ARG A 90 -28.46 -4.75 1.36
N ARG A 91 -28.14 -3.64 0.67
CA ARG A 91 -28.46 -2.26 1.03
C ARG A 91 -29.97 -2.13 1.28
N ASN A 92 -30.34 -1.78 2.50
CA ASN A 92 -31.72 -1.48 2.89
C ASN A 92 -32.11 -0.14 2.24
N GLN A 93 -32.99 -0.16 1.25
CA GLN A 93 -33.71 1.04 0.80
C GLN A 93 -34.67 1.41 1.94
N ARG A 94 -34.36 2.49 2.67
CA ARG A 94 -35.35 3.16 3.52
C ARG A 94 -35.69 4.49 2.91
N ASN A 95 -36.99 4.65 2.75
CA ASN A 95 -37.74 5.76 2.19
C ASN A 95 -37.38 7.07 2.88
N PHE A 96 -37.17 8.12 2.08
CA PHE A 96 -37.40 9.49 2.51
C PHE A 96 -38.81 9.85 2.03
N ASN A 97 -39.70 10.10 3.01
CA ASN A 97 -40.87 10.96 2.82
C ASN A 97 -40.40 12.41 2.69
#